data_AF-A0A0F7P8R1-F1
#
_entry.id   AF-A0A0F7P8R1-F1
#
_cell.length_a   1.000
_cell.length_b   1.000
_cell.length_c   1.000
_cell.angle_alpha   90.00
_cell.angle_beta   90.00
_cell.angle_gamma   90.00
#
_symmetry.space_group_name_H-M   'P 1'
#
loop_
_entity.id
_entity.type
_entity.pdbx_description
1 polymer ?
#
loop_
_entity_poly.entity_id
_entity_poly.type
_entity_poly.pdbx_seq_one_letter_code
_entity_poly.pdbx_strand_id
1 'polypeptide(L)'
;MNGRKFVSLVLAGAAVLTLAFGSGAFTSVAAERGVSVAVVSDENAYVGYESGDVRVIGGEGVWPGNGNGQKHRYGQTVRGHECFDDGDVVLVNVTNRFAGSVAIEDVDVGPNAPFEKGDLTYPEDSNITSGDSHPIVWEDPNCDVLSTSTVALTVEVAGSGVWAEIDGDTATREIGVTCAPSEAVRFYGNNGKIKISALSEEVSVDYWTMNASGNDELAHEGNIDDVSTNDPLVTKGDPFNRQNNSAVVAVYLPTYGVAYVNPQYMDNITADQLNDDLVDVDLEDDRVLKGERNGN
;
A
#
# COMPACT_ATOMS: atom_id res chain seq x y z
N MET A 1 39.98 56.52 29.16
CA MET A 1 38.90 55.88 28.35
C MET A 1 39.36 54.49 27.98
N ASN A 2 38.56 53.46 28.27
CA ASN A 2 38.98 52.06 28.17
C ASN A 2 39.03 51.62 26.71
N GLY A 3 40.24 51.55 26.13
CA GLY A 3 40.46 51.21 24.72
C GLY A 3 39.81 49.91 24.24
N ARG A 4 39.60 48.95 25.15
CA ARG A 4 38.86 47.70 24.86
C ARG A 4 37.41 47.94 24.45
N LYS A 5 36.72 48.92 25.04
CA LYS A 5 35.33 49.25 24.68
C LYS A 5 35.25 49.92 23.31
N PHE A 6 36.26 50.71 22.94
CA PHE A 6 36.33 51.36 21.64
C PHE A 6 36.55 50.34 20.52
N VAL A 7 37.48 49.41 20.69
CA VAL A 7 37.76 48.35 19.70
C VAL A 7 36.53 47.45 19.48
N SER A 8 35.81 47.08 20.55
CA SER A 8 34.59 46.28 20.42
C SER A 8 33.48 46.99 19.65
N LEU A 9 33.36 48.31 19.82
CA LEU A 9 32.33 49.11 19.14
C LEU A 9 32.63 49.26 17.64
N VAL A 10 33.91 49.39 17.27
CA VAL A 10 34.36 49.45 15.88
C VAL A 10 34.14 48.12 15.16
N LEU A 11 34.45 46.98 15.81
CA LEU A 11 34.20 45.65 15.24
C LEU A 11 32.72 45.37 15.03
N ALA A 12 31.87 45.73 16.00
CA ALA A 12 30.42 45.59 15.86
C ALA A 12 29.86 46.46 14.71
N GLY A 13 30.36 47.69 14.55
CA GLY A 13 29.97 48.56 13.43
C GLY A 13 30.38 48.00 12.06
N ALA A 14 31.58 47.43 11.95
CA ALA A 14 32.06 46.82 10.72
C ALA A 14 31.21 45.59 10.31
N ALA A 15 30.80 44.76 11.28
CA ALA A 15 29.98 43.58 11.02
C ALA A 15 28.58 43.93 10.47
N VAL A 16 27.96 45.00 10.98
CA VAL A 16 26.66 45.49 10.50
C VAL A 16 26.76 46.01 9.07
N LEU A 17 27.86 46.68 8.72
CA LEU A 17 28.09 47.15 7.35
C LEU A 17 28.28 45.98 6.38
N THR A 18 29.01 44.92 6.76
CA THR A 18 29.16 43.73 5.89
C THR A 18 27.84 43.00 5.62
N LEU A 19 26.91 42.97 6.58
CA LEU A 19 25.58 42.37 6.37
C LEU A 19 24.69 43.20 5.45
N ALA A 20 24.78 44.54 5.50
CA ALA A 20 23.97 45.42 4.65
C ALA A 20 24.42 45.44 3.18
N PHE A 21 25.71 45.25 2.90
CA PHE A 21 26.23 45.20 1.53
C PHE A 21 26.31 43.78 0.95
N GLY A 22 26.23 42.73 1.78
CA GLY A 22 26.25 41.33 1.33
C GLY A 22 25.02 40.88 0.54
N SER A 23 23.89 41.58 0.67
CA SER A 23 22.65 41.26 -0.06
C SER A 23 22.61 41.85 -1.49
N GLY A 24 23.58 42.69 -1.88
CA GLY A 24 23.65 43.30 -3.21
C GLY A 24 24.37 42.47 -4.28
N ALA A 25 24.95 41.32 -3.92
CA ALA A 25 25.78 40.52 -4.83
C ALA A 25 25.01 39.48 -5.67
N PHE A 26 23.68 39.41 -5.56
CA PHE A 26 22.83 38.71 -6.52
C PHE A 26 22.25 39.70 -7.54
N THR A 27 23.12 40.45 -8.23
CA THR A 27 22.72 40.94 -9.54
C THR A 27 22.66 39.70 -10.43
N SER A 28 21.45 39.25 -10.74
CA SER A 28 21.23 38.29 -11.82
C SER A 28 21.94 38.83 -13.05
N VAL A 29 23.13 38.30 -13.34
CA VAL A 29 23.75 38.47 -14.64
C VAL A 29 22.83 37.71 -15.57
N ALA A 30 21.90 38.44 -16.19
CA ALA A 30 21.20 38.01 -17.38
C ALA A 30 22.27 37.88 -18.47
N ALA A 31 23.00 36.78 -18.44
CA ALA A 31 23.73 36.35 -19.61
C ALA A 31 22.64 36.10 -20.66
N GLU A 32 22.55 36.97 -21.65
CA GLU A 32 21.77 36.79 -22.88
C GLU A 32 22.34 35.58 -23.65
N ARG A 33 22.20 34.39 -23.07
CA ARG A 33 22.17 33.17 -23.85
C ARG A 33 20.79 33.19 -24.47
N GLY A 34 20.71 33.36 -25.78
CA GLY A 34 19.47 33.38 -26.57
C GLY A 34 18.70 32.05 -26.56
N VAL A 35 18.58 31.43 -25.39
CA VAL A 35 17.77 30.26 -25.11
C VAL A 35 16.43 30.81 -24.63
N SER A 36 15.46 30.93 -25.53
CA SER A 36 14.09 31.15 -25.12
C SER A 36 13.51 29.79 -24.72
N VAL A 37 13.32 29.58 -23.42
CA VAL A 37 12.50 28.46 -22.94
C VAL A 37 11.04 28.87 -23.14
N ALA A 38 10.46 28.45 -24.26
CA ALA A 38 9.03 28.60 -24.49
C ALA A 38 8.34 27.40 -23.85
N VAL A 39 7.67 27.63 -22.72
CA VAL A 39 6.75 26.63 -22.15
C VAL A 39 5.52 26.64 -23.04
N VAL A 40 5.44 25.72 -23.99
CA VAL A 40 4.23 25.50 -24.79
C VAL A 40 3.33 24.59 -23.98
N SER A 41 2.14 25.08 -23.67
CA SER A 41 1.09 24.26 -23.04
C SER A 41 0.55 23.30 -24.09
N ASP A 42 1.10 22.08 -24.13
CA ASP A 42 0.56 20.97 -24.92
C ASP A 42 -0.14 20.01 -23.96
N GLU A 43 -1.45 19.88 -24.14
CA GLU A 43 -2.30 18.99 -23.35
C GLU A 43 -1.96 17.50 -23.54
N ASN A 44 -1.00 17.14 -24.39
CA ASN A 44 -0.51 15.77 -24.57
C ASN A 44 0.97 15.60 -24.16
N ALA A 45 1.68 16.67 -23.81
CA ALA A 45 3.11 16.61 -23.45
C ALA A 45 3.31 16.40 -21.95
N TYR A 46 2.70 15.37 -21.38
CA TYR A 46 2.95 14.96 -20.00
C TYR A 46 3.16 13.46 -19.90
N VAL A 47 3.93 13.04 -18.90
CA VAL A 47 4.02 11.63 -18.56
C VAL A 47 2.73 11.24 -17.85
N GLY A 48 2.04 10.22 -18.37
CA GLY A 48 0.90 9.64 -17.67
C GLY A 48 1.40 8.92 -16.42
N TYR A 49 0.85 9.30 -15.28
CA TYR A 49 1.09 8.64 -14.00
C TYR A 49 -0.23 8.05 -13.51
N GLU A 50 -0.28 6.73 -13.40
CA GLU A 50 -1.42 6.02 -12.83
C GLU A 50 -0.92 5.25 -11.62
N SER A 51 -1.46 5.60 -10.45
CA SER A 51 -1.22 4.95 -9.16
C SER A 51 -2.55 4.60 -8.53
N GLY A 52 -2.66 3.40 -7.97
CA GLY A 52 -3.74 3.03 -7.06
C GLY A 52 -3.18 2.74 -5.68
N ASP A 53 -4.02 2.77 -4.65
CA ASP A 53 -3.64 2.18 -3.36
C ASP A 53 -3.35 0.71 -3.57
N VAL A 54 -2.23 0.25 -3.02
CA VAL A 54 -1.76 -1.12 -3.24
C VAL A 54 -1.79 -1.88 -1.96
N ARG A 55 -2.40 -3.05 -1.99
CA ARG A 55 -2.50 -3.89 -0.81
C ARG A 55 -1.72 -5.16 -0.98
N VAL A 56 -0.81 -5.39 -0.05
CA VAL A 56 0.07 -6.55 -0.06
C VAL A 56 -0.37 -7.48 1.04
N ILE A 57 -0.75 -8.71 0.68
CA ILE A 57 -1.07 -9.74 1.65
C ILE A 57 0.14 -10.66 1.75
N GLY A 58 0.89 -10.48 2.82
CA GLY A 58 2.14 -11.20 3.06
C GLY A 58 1.92 -12.60 3.60
N GLY A 59 2.47 -13.60 2.93
CA GLY A 59 2.96 -14.79 3.61
C GLY A 59 2.88 -16.08 2.79
N GLU A 60 3.62 -17.07 3.28
CA GLU A 60 3.74 -18.39 2.67
C GLU A 60 2.47 -19.21 2.93
N GLY A 61 1.36 -18.87 2.28
CA GLY A 61 0.13 -19.65 2.38
C GLY A 61 0.37 -21.09 1.89
N VAL A 62 0.44 -22.05 2.81
CA VAL A 62 0.45 -23.47 2.43
C VAL A 62 -0.98 -23.85 2.14
N TRP A 63 -1.41 -23.65 0.90
CA TRP A 63 -2.62 -24.29 0.42
C TRP A 63 -2.52 -25.80 0.69
N PRO A 64 -3.56 -26.46 1.24
CA PRO A 64 -3.62 -27.91 1.27
C PRO A 64 -3.77 -28.39 -0.18
N GLY A 65 -2.64 -28.45 -0.88
CA GLY A 65 -2.52 -29.05 -2.19
C GLY A 65 -3.05 -30.47 -2.11
N ASN A 66 -3.68 -30.89 -3.19
CA ASN A 66 -4.12 -32.25 -3.47
C ASN A 66 -2.99 -33.29 -3.24
N GLY A 67 -2.73 -33.66 -1.98
CA GLY A 67 -1.90 -34.78 -1.55
C GLY A 67 -0.43 -34.84 -2.02
N ASN A 68 0.08 -33.86 -2.76
CA ASN A 68 1.35 -33.93 -3.48
C ASN A 68 2.48 -33.08 -2.89
N GLY A 69 2.25 -32.38 -1.77
CA GLY A 69 3.32 -31.79 -0.95
C GLY A 69 4.13 -30.66 -1.61
N GLN A 70 3.66 -30.07 -2.71
CA GLN A 70 4.27 -28.88 -3.27
C GLN A 70 3.74 -27.64 -2.56
N LYS A 71 4.64 -26.90 -1.90
CA LYS A 71 4.35 -25.57 -1.38
C LYS A 71 4.37 -24.59 -2.57
N HIS A 72 3.24 -23.97 -2.85
CA HIS A 72 3.18 -22.83 -3.76
C HIS A 72 3.12 -21.56 -2.91
N ARG A 73 3.99 -20.59 -3.19
CA ARG A 73 3.81 -19.21 -2.71
C ARG A 73 2.81 -18.56 -3.66
N TYR A 74 1.75 -17.97 -3.12
CA TYR A 74 0.81 -17.17 -3.89
C TYR A 74 0.53 -15.90 -3.10
N GLY A 75 0.99 -14.76 -3.61
CA GLY A 75 0.46 -13.46 -3.22
C GLY A 75 -0.88 -13.24 -3.92
N GLN A 76 -1.94 -12.97 -3.17
CA GLN A 76 -3.23 -12.61 -3.74
C GLN A 76 -3.46 -11.11 -3.46
N THR A 77 -3.58 -10.32 -4.52
CA THR A 77 -3.89 -8.88 -4.43
C THR A 77 -5.29 -8.60 -4.94
N VAL A 78 -5.87 -7.55 -4.39
CA VAL A 78 -7.23 -7.10 -4.65
C VAL A 78 -7.16 -5.71 -5.27
N ARG A 79 -7.68 -5.62 -6.51
CA ARG A 79 -7.77 -4.49 -7.46
C ARG A 79 -6.51 -4.02 -8.20
N GLY A 80 -6.64 -3.98 -9.52
CA GLY A 80 -5.96 -3.06 -10.46
C GLY A 80 -4.48 -3.28 -10.73
N HIS A 81 -3.75 -3.95 -9.84
CA HIS A 81 -2.30 -4.16 -9.96
C HIS A 81 -2.02 -5.65 -10.10
N GLU A 82 -1.38 -6.03 -11.21
CA GLU A 82 -0.97 -7.40 -11.48
C GLU A 82 0.15 -7.76 -10.49
N CYS A 83 -0.12 -8.71 -9.59
CA CYS A 83 0.97 -9.36 -8.86
C CYS A 83 1.56 -10.44 -9.74
N PHE A 84 2.90 -10.46 -9.79
CA PHE A 84 3.61 -11.57 -10.40
C PHE A 84 3.61 -12.76 -9.43
N ASP A 85 3.74 -13.97 -9.96
CA ASP A 85 3.65 -15.24 -9.19
C ASP A 85 4.65 -15.32 -8.00
N ASP A 86 5.59 -14.39 -7.90
CA ASP A 86 6.65 -14.33 -6.90
C ASP A 86 6.36 -13.41 -5.69
N GLY A 87 5.20 -12.72 -5.66
CA GLY A 87 4.82 -11.80 -4.57
C GLY A 87 5.16 -10.33 -4.82
N ASP A 88 5.67 -10.02 -6.02
CA ASP A 88 5.99 -8.67 -6.45
C ASP A 88 4.76 -7.79 -6.59
N VAL A 89 4.96 -6.49 -6.35
CA VAL A 89 3.88 -5.51 -6.28
C VAL A 89 4.16 -4.36 -7.21
N VAL A 90 3.33 -4.19 -8.24
CA VAL A 90 3.38 -2.98 -9.09
C VAL A 90 2.93 -1.79 -8.25
N LEU A 91 3.78 -0.77 -8.12
CA LEU A 91 3.46 0.47 -7.40
C LEU A 91 2.83 1.51 -8.33
N VAL A 92 3.41 1.67 -9.52
CA VAL A 92 3.04 2.71 -10.49
C VAL A 92 3.24 2.19 -11.91
N ASN A 93 2.34 2.57 -12.82
CA ASN A 93 2.57 2.46 -14.26
C ASN A 93 2.95 3.82 -14.85
N VAL A 94 4.17 3.90 -15.39
CA VAL A 94 4.69 5.09 -16.07
C VAL A 94 4.37 4.99 -17.56
N THR A 95 3.51 5.87 -18.07
CA THR A 95 3.09 5.87 -19.48
C THR A 95 3.69 7.05 -20.23
N ASN A 96 4.48 6.79 -21.26
CA ASN A 96 5.03 7.84 -22.10
C ASN A 96 3.95 8.41 -23.04
N ARG A 97 3.58 9.68 -22.89
CA ARG A 97 2.69 10.38 -23.83
C ARG A 97 3.42 11.38 -24.73
N PHE A 98 4.73 11.53 -24.58
CA PHE A 98 5.53 12.30 -25.52
C PHE A 98 5.59 11.59 -26.88
N ALA A 99 5.77 12.37 -27.95
CA ALA A 99 5.93 11.81 -29.29
C ALA A 99 7.28 11.07 -29.51
N GLY A 100 8.29 11.38 -28.68
CA GLY A 100 9.60 10.72 -28.67
C GLY A 100 9.70 9.65 -27.61
N SER A 101 10.77 8.84 -27.64
CA SER A 101 11.06 7.89 -26.57
C SER A 101 11.61 8.61 -25.34
N VAL A 102 11.28 8.07 -24.17
CA VAL A 102 11.86 8.45 -22.87
C VAL A 102 12.35 7.20 -22.16
N ALA A 103 13.25 7.35 -21.20
CA ALA A 103 13.68 6.31 -20.28
C ALA A 103 13.41 6.77 -18.85
N ILE A 104 13.19 5.83 -17.95
CA ILE A 104 13.22 6.08 -16.50
C ILE A 104 14.71 6.16 -16.12
N GLU A 105 15.15 7.34 -15.73
CA GLU A 105 16.53 7.59 -15.30
C GLU A 105 16.67 7.31 -13.81
N ASP A 106 15.66 7.71 -13.04
CA ASP A 106 15.68 7.52 -11.59
C ASP A 106 14.29 7.31 -10.99
N VAL A 107 14.27 6.57 -9.88
CA VAL A 107 13.11 6.43 -8.99
C VAL A 107 13.60 6.67 -7.58
N ASP A 108 13.09 7.72 -6.94
CA ASP A 108 13.34 8.01 -5.53
C ASP A 108 12.12 7.64 -4.69
N VAL A 109 12.42 7.15 -3.48
CA VAL A 109 11.42 6.66 -2.54
C VAL A 109 11.42 7.58 -1.33
N GLY A 110 10.24 8.09 -0.98
CA GLY A 110 10.08 8.99 0.15
C GLY A 110 10.59 8.40 1.46
N PRO A 111 11.05 9.24 2.42
CA PRO A 111 11.74 8.81 3.63
C PRO A 111 10.89 7.98 4.61
N ASN A 112 9.58 7.89 4.38
CA ASN A 112 8.63 7.13 5.22
C ASN A 112 8.24 5.79 4.59
N ALA A 113 8.79 5.42 3.44
CA ALA A 113 8.49 4.14 2.82
C ALA A 113 9.05 2.97 3.65
N PRO A 114 8.38 1.82 3.63
CA PRO A 114 8.85 0.63 4.35
C PRO A 114 9.95 -0.14 3.61
N PHE A 115 10.42 0.38 2.48
CA PHE A 115 11.43 -0.22 1.60
C PHE A 115 12.43 0.83 1.14
N GLU A 116 13.60 0.35 0.68
CA GLU A 116 14.63 1.18 0.09
C GLU A 116 14.49 1.18 -1.43
N LYS A 117 15.05 2.19 -2.10
CA LYS A 117 15.11 2.24 -3.57
C LYS A 117 15.68 0.97 -4.21
N GLY A 118 16.61 0.29 -3.52
CA GLY A 118 17.21 -0.96 -4.00
C GLY A 118 16.25 -2.15 -4.08
N ASP A 119 15.06 -2.03 -3.48
CA ASP A 119 14.00 -3.03 -3.52
C ASP A 119 13.05 -2.82 -4.72
N LEU A 120 13.28 -1.77 -5.52
CA LEU A 120 12.49 -1.48 -6.71
C LEU A 120 13.15 -2.01 -7.98
N THR A 121 12.33 -2.66 -8.79
CA THR A 121 12.68 -3.06 -10.16
C THR A 121 11.88 -2.25 -11.16
N TYR A 122 12.62 -1.62 -12.06
CA TYR A 122 12.11 -0.90 -13.21
C TYR A 122 13.14 -1.03 -14.34
N PRO A 123 12.72 -0.88 -15.60
CA PRO A 123 13.61 -1.13 -16.73
C PRO A 123 14.51 0.10 -16.96
N GLU A 124 15.61 0.18 -16.19
CA GLU A 124 16.67 1.18 -16.35
C GLU A 124 17.11 1.24 -17.82
N ASP A 125 17.31 2.46 -18.34
CA ASP A 125 17.75 2.75 -19.72
C ASP A 125 16.86 2.19 -20.84
N SER A 126 15.68 1.66 -20.50
CA SER A 126 14.76 1.13 -21.50
C SER A 126 13.94 2.26 -22.09
N ASN A 127 14.05 2.42 -23.41
CA ASN A 127 13.24 3.38 -24.14
C ASN A 127 11.76 2.97 -24.09
N ILE A 128 10.97 3.72 -23.33
CA ILE A 128 9.52 3.73 -23.36
C ILE A 128 9.09 4.50 -24.61
N THR A 129 8.51 3.82 -25.59
CA THR A 129 8.04 4.50 -26.81
C THR A 129 6.70 5.18 -26.56
N SER A 130 6.27 6.04 -27.49
CA SER A 130 5.03 6.81 -27.33
C SER A 130 3.82 5.88 -27.21
N GLY A 131 3.08 5.99 -26.12
CA GLY A 131 1.93 5.15 -25.79
C GLY A 131 2.26 3.89 -24.99
N ASP A 132 3.54 3.56 -24.81
CA ASP A 132 3.94 2.41 -23.97
C ASP A 132 3.89 2.78 -22.49
N SER A 133 3.68 1.75 -21.67
CA SER A 133 3.68 1.82 -20.21
C SER A 133 4.69 0.83 -19.64
N HIS A 134 5.42 1.25 -18.61
CA HIS A 134 6.29 0.36 -17.84
C HIS A 134 5.96 0.43 -16.35
N PRO A 135 5.89 -0.73 -15.66
CA PRO A 135 5.66 -0.76 -14.23
C PRO A 135 6.95 -0.45 -13.45
N ILE A 136 6.78 0.23 -12.32
CA ILE A 136 7.75 0.25 -11.22
C ILE A 136 7.25 -0.78 -10.21
N VAL A 137 8.07 -1.78 -9.92
CA VAL A 137 7.71 -2.95 -9.12
C VAL A 137 8.50 -2.94 -7.81
N TRP A 138 7.84 -3.19 -6.69
CA TRP A 138 8.47 -3.52 -5.42
C TRP A 138 8.61 -5.03 -5.33
N GLU A 139 9.85 -5.52 -5.39
CA GLU A 139 10.15 -6.96 -5.35
C GLU A 139 10.08 -7.49 -3.91
N ASP A 140 9.45 -8.66 -3.74
CA ASP A 140 9.32 -9.39 -2.46
C ASP A 140 9.07 -8.45 -1.24
N PRO A 141 7.98 -7.67 -1.25
CA PRO A 141 7.66 -6.75 -0.17
C PRO A 141 7.63 -7.49 1.16
N ASN A 142 8.59 -7.18 2.03
CA ASN A 142 8.64 -7.80 3.34
C ASN A 142 7.50 -7.28 4.24
N CYS A 143 6.36 -7.95 4.15
CA CYS A 143 5.19 -7.74 5.00
C CYS A 143 5.23 -8.57 6.30
N ASP A 144 6.42 -8.82 6.86
CA ASP A 144 6.58 -9.44 8.19
C ASP A 144 5.89 -8.63 9.29
N VAL A 145 5.75 -7.32 9.08
CA VAL A 145 5.04 -6.41 9.98
C VAL A 145 3.77 -5.87 9.33
N LEU A 146 2.67 -5.91 10.08
CA LEU A 146 1.39 -5.34 9.69
C LEU A 146 1.43 -3.84 9.91
N SER A 147 1.66 -3.14 8.82
CA SER A 147 1.62 -1.70 8.79
C SER A 147 0.87 -1.23 7.55
N THR A 148 0.12 -0.15 7.73
CA THR A 148 -0.24 0.72 6.62
C THR A 148 0.79 1.82 6.58
N SER A 149 1.51 1.93 5.47
CA SER A 149 2.47 2.98 5.22
C SER A 149 2.07 3.71 3.96
N THR A 150 2.20 5.03 4.00
CA THR A 150 2.02 5.83 2.80
C THR A 150 3.37 6.07 2.14
N VAL A 151 3.45 5.74 0.85
CA VAL A 151 4.68 5.82 0.06
C VAL A 151 4.56 6.97 -0.92
N ALA A 152 5.54 7.88 -0.89
CA ALA A 152 5.76 8.86 -1.93
C ALA A 152 6.82 8.34 -2.89
N LEU A 153 6.56 8.42 -4.20
CA LEU A 153 7.52 8.06 -5.25
C LEU A 153 7.76 9.28 -6.12
N THR A 154 9.03 9.54 -6.41
CA THR A 154 9.44 10.54 -7.40
C THR A 154 10.08 9.80 -8.56
N VAL A 155 9.56 10.01 -9.78
CA VAL A 155 10.06 9.33 -10.98
C VAL A 155 10.67 10.36 -11.92
N GLU A 156 11.96 10.21 -12.20
CA GLU A 156 12.68 11.03 -13.18
C GLU A 156 12.71 10.30 -14.52
N VAL A 157 12.18 10.96 -15.56
CA VAL A 157 12.27 10.47 -16.93
C VAL A 157 13.01 11.45 -17.83
N ALA A 158 13.87 10.92 -18.69
CA ALA A 158 14.58 11.71 -19.70
C ALA A 158 14.46 11.08 -21.09
N GLY A 159 14.51 11.92 -22.11
CA GLY A 159 14.43 11.50 -23.51
C GLY A 159 15.07 12.54 -24.42
N SER A 160 14.90 12.37 -25.74
CA SER A 160 15.54 13.22 -26.75
C SER A 160 15.07 14.68 -26.69
N GLY A 161 15.67 15.48 -25.80
CA GLY A 161 15.34 16.88 -25.56
C GLY A 161 14.20 17.11 -24.56
N VAL A 162 13.78 16.07 -23.83
CA VAL A 162 12.75 16.16 -22.79
C VAL A 162 13.34 15.66 -21.49
N TRP A 163 13.12 16.40 -20.42
CA TRP A 163 13.34 15.98 -19.06
C TRP A 163 12.06 16.28 -18.30
N ALA A 164 11.54 15.29 -17.58
CA ALA A 164 10.37 15.46 -16.75
C ALA A 164 10.61 14.74 -15.43
N GLU A 165 10.40 15.46 -14.35
CA GLU A 165 10.33 14.92 -13.01
C GLU A 165 8.85 14.81 -12.64
N ILE A 166 8.40 13.60 -12.40
CA ILE A 166 7.10 13.35 -11.82
C ILE A 166 7.28 13.42 -10.31
N ASP A 167 7.34 14.65 -9.81
CA ASP A 167 7.22 14.92 -8.38
C ASP A 167 5.73 15.04 -8.06
N GLY A 168 5.25 14.20 -7.17
CA GLY A 168 3.88 14.26 -6.70
C GLY A 168 3.77 15.32 -5.61
N ASP A 169 2.85 16.27 -5.77
CA ASP A 169 2.28 16.94 -4.59
C ASP A 169 1.86 15.84 -3.60
N THR A 170 2.57 15.76 -2.48
CA THR A 170 2.48 14.68 -1.49
C THR A 170 1.05 14.47 -1.00
N ALA A 171 0.17 15.47 -1.14
CA ALA A 171 -1.23 15.36 -0.78
C ALA A 171 -2.10 14.51 -1.74
N THR A 172 -1.66 14.21 -2.97
CA THR A 172 -2.52 13.57 -4.00
C THR A 172 -1.92 12.36 -4.72
N ARG A 173 -0.65 12.02 -4.47
CA ARG A 173 0.04 10.90 -5.14
C ARG A 173 0.76 9.97 -4.17
N GLU A 174 0.24 9.94 -2.96
CA GLU A 174 0.61 9.03 -1.90
C GLU A 174 -0.04 7.66 -2.18
N ILE A 175 0.77 6.60 -2.23
CA ILE A 175 0.29 5.22 -2.39
C ILE A 175 0.11 4.64 -1.00
N GLY A 176 -1.12 4.29 -0.63
CA GLY A 176 -1.36 3.54 0.59
C GLY A 176 -0.91 2.09 0.39
N VAL A 177 0.17 1.68 1.06
CA VAL A 177 0.58 0.27 1.12
C VAL A 177 0.11 -0.33 2.43
N THR A 178 -0.79 -1.30 2.36
CA THR A 178 -1.22 -2.06 3.55
C THR A 178 -0.70 -3.48 3.49
N CYS A 179 0.20 -3.82 4.42
CA CYS A 179 0.61 -5.20 4.68
C CYS A 179 -0.41 -5.89 5.59
N ALA A 180 -1.06 -6.94 5.11
CA ALA A 180 -1.91 -7.82 5.90
C ALA A 180 -1.28 -9.23 6.00
N PRO A 181 -1.37 -9.96 7.12
CA PRO A 181 -0.80 -11.29 7.19
C PRO A 181 -1.75 -12.26 6.51
N SER A 182 -1.20 -13.13 5.68
CA SER A 182 -1.91 -14.25 5.06
C SER A 182 -2.54 -15.18 6.10
N GLU A 183 -1.96 -15.28 7.30
CA GLU A 183 -2.47 -16.09 8.42
C GLU A 183 -3.17 -15.27 9.52
N ALA A 184 -3.72 -14.09 9.21
CA ALA A 184 -4.37 -13.27 10.24
C ALA A 184 -5.54 -13.98 10.93
N VAL A 185 -6.26 -14.84 10.21
CA VAL A 185 -7.43 -15.53 10.74
C VAL A 185 -7.35 -17.01 10.41
N ARG A 186 -7.32 -17.84 11.46
CA ARG A 186 -7.36 -19.30 11.34
C ARG A 186 -8.72 -19.83 11.77
N PHE A 187 -9.38 -20.58 10.89
CA PHE A 187 -10.66 -21.24 11.16
C PHE A 187 -10.45 -22.68 11.64
N TYR A 188 -10.99 -23.04 12.81
CA TYR A 188 -10.88 -24.39 13.38
C TYR A 188 -12.10 -25.24 13.04
N GLY A 189 -12.15 -25.72 11.79
CA GLY A 189 -13.18 -26.62 11.29
C GLY A 189 -14.59 -26.01 11.34
N ASN A 190 -15.61 -26.88 11.40
CA ASN A 190 -17.01 -26.47 11.22
C ASN A 190 -17.62 -25.79 12.47
N ASN A 191 -16.84 -25.64 13.55
CA ASN A 191 -17.36 -25.22 14.85
C ASN A 191 -17.44 -23.70 15.01
N GLY A 192 -17.16 -22.93 13.94
CA GLY A 192 -17.14 -21.46 13.98
C GLY A 192 -16.03 -20.86 14.86
N LYS A 193 -15.10 -21.68 15.35
CA LYS A 193 -13.98 -21.20 16.17
C LYS A 193 -12.95 -20.56 15.27
N ILE A 194 -12.54 -19.35 15.61
CA ILE A 194 -11.48 -18.63 14.92
C ILE A 194 -10.36 -18.26 15.89
N LYS A 195 -9.13 -18.17 15.39
CA LYS A 195 -8.04 -17.48 16.08
C LYS A 195 -7.57 -16.37 15.17
N ILE A 196 -7.51 -15.17 15.72
CA ILE A 196 -7.02 -14.01 15.01
C ILE A 196 -5.58 -13.77 15.47
N SER A 197 -4.62 -13.84 14.56
CA SER A 197 -3.22 -13.55 14.82
C SER A 197 -2.92 -12.19 14.20
N ALA A 198 -2.92 -11.15 15.02
CA ALA A 198 -2.59 -9.79 14.64
C ALA A 198 -1.48 -9.24 15.54
N LEU A 199 -0.81 -8.17 15.09
CA LEU A 199 0.32 -7.59 15.82
C LEU A 199 -0.10 -6.86 17.10
N SER A 200 -1.29 -6.27 17.10
CA SER A 200 -1.83 -5.68 18.32
C SER A 200 -2.30 -6.78 19.27
N GLU A 201 -2.21 -6.52 20.58
CA GLU A 201 -2.76 -7.44 21.58
C GLU A 201 -4.29 -7.57 21.43
N GLU A 202 -4.92 -6.53 20.89
CA GLU A 202 -6.37 -6.36 20.74
C GLU A 202 -6.71 -5.82 19.34
N VAL A 203 -7.77 -6.34 18.71
CA VAL A 203 -8.28 -5.87 17.40
C VAL A 203 -9.80 -5.75 17.41
N SER A 204 -10.34 -4.82 16.62
CA SER A 204 -11.78 -4.80 16.30
C SER A 204 -12.09 -5.78 15.17
N VAL A 205 -13.23 -6.44 15.25
CA VAL A 205 -13.61 -7.52 14.33
C VAL A 205 -15.10 -7.44 14.00
N ASP A 206 -15.43 -7.33 12.73
CA ASP A 206 -16.79 -7.61 12.24
C ASP A 206 -16.87 -9.06 11.81
N TYR A 207 -17.99 -9.73 12.07
CA TYR A 207 -18.12 -11.14 11.73
C TYR A 207 -19.53 -11.51 11.28
N TRP A 208 -19.57 -12.54 10.44
CA TRP A 208 -20.79 -13.11 9.91
C TRP A 208 -20.92 -14.55 10.33
N THR A 209 -22.14 -14.96 10.64
CA THR A 209 -22.46 -16.34 10.95
C THR A 209 -23.44 -16.93 9.95
N MET A 210 -23.42 -18.26 9.90
CA MET A 210 -24.40 -19.06 9.18
C MET A 210 -24.71 -20.28 10.04
N ASN A 211 -25.93 -20.80 9.98
CA ASN A 211 -26.24 -22.08 10.62
C ASN A 211 -25.32 -23.19 10.09
N ALA A 212 -24.90 -24.12 10.94
CA ALA A 212 -24.01 -25.24 10.60
C ALA A 212 -24.50 -26.11 9.44
N SER A 213 -25.79 -26.04 9.09
CA SER A 213 -26.32 -26.71 7.90
C SER A 213 -25.99 -26.02 6.56
N GLY A 214 -25.50 -24.78 6.60
CA GLY A 214 -25.14 -23.98 5.42
C GLY A 214 -26.33 -23.47 4.60
N ASN A 215 -27.56 -23.64 5.09
CA ASN A 215 -28.78 -23.32 4.34
C ASN A 215 -29.44 -22.00 4.75
N ASP A 216 -28.95 -21.38 5.82
CA ASP A 216 -29.50 -20.12 6.31
C ASP A 216 -28.78 -18.94 5.64
N GLU A 217 -29.45 -17.80 5.59
CA GLU A 217 -28.90 -16.54 5.10
C GLU A 217 -27.68 -16.13 5.93
N LEU A 218 -26.71 -15.48 5.29
CA LEU A 218 -25.55 -14.92 5.96
C LEU A 218 -26.05 -13.85 6.94
N ALA A 219 -25.72 -13.99 8.23
CA ALA A 219 -26.15 -13.04 9.24
C ALA A 219 -24.96 -12.21 9.70
N HIS A 220 -25.01 -10.89 9.50
CA HIS A 220 -24.07 -9.96 10.13
C HIS A 220 -24.43 -9.80 11.61
N GLU A 221 -23.55 -10.25 12.48
CA GLU A 221 -23.80 -10.24 13.94
C GLU A 221 -23.21 -8.99 14.63
N GLY A 222 -22.37 -8.23 13.93
CA GLY A 222 -21.84 -6.94 14.36
C GLY A 222 -20.34 -6.93 14.69
N ASN A 223 -19.93 -5.84 15.33
CA ASN A 223 -18.55 -5.53 15.69
C ASN A 223 -18.22 -6.01 17.11
N ILE A 224 -17.06 -6.63 17.28
CA ILE A 224 -16.44 -6.92 18.58
C ILE A 224 -15.16 -6.11 18.67
N ASP A 225 -15.14 -5.18 19.62
CA ASP A 225 -13.93 -4.45 19.99
C ASP A 225 -13.07 -5.26 20.97
N ASP A 226 -11.78 -4.92 21.01
CA ASP A 226 -10.80 -5.43 21.96
C ASP A 226 -10.64 -6.97 21.95
N VAL A 227 -10.69 -7.58 20.76
CA VAL A 227 -10.46 -9.03 20.61
C VAL A 227 -9.00 -9.35 20.83
N SER A 228 -8.72 -10.08 21.93
CA SER A 228 -7.40 -10.66 22.20
C SER A 228 -6.91 -11.52 21.04
N THR A 229 -5.77 -11.18 20.46
CA THR A 229 -5.14 -11.95 19.36
C THR A 229 -4.43 -13.22 19.85
N ASN A 230 -4.17 -13.30 21.15
CA ASN A 230 -3.51 -14.46 21.76
C ASN A 230 -4.49 -15.56 22.13
N ASP A 231 -5.74 -15.21 22.40
CA ASP A 231 -6.77 -16.16 22.75
C ASP A 231 -7.54 -16.58 21.50
N PRO A 232 -7.76 -17.89 21.28
CA PRO A 232 -8.75 -18.27 20.30
C PRO A 232 -10.08 -17.62 20.73
N LEU A 233 -10.82 -17.06 19.78
CA LEU A 233 -12.19 -16.63 19.99
C LEU A 233 -13.02 -17.88 20.26
N VAL A 234 -12.93 -18.34 21.50
CA VAL A 234 -13.80 -19.29 22.18
C VAL A 234 -14.31 -18.49 23.35
N THR A 235 -15.20 -17.60 22.97
CA THR A 235 -15.73 -16.47 23.70
C THR A 235 -16.00 -16.82 25.16
N LYS A 236 -15.43 -16.02 26.05
CA LYS A 236 -15.69 -16.08 27.48
C LYS A 236 -16.85 -15.12 27.75
N GLY A 237 -18.07 -15.47 27.32
CA GLY A 237 -19.10 -14.44 27.10
C GLY A 237 -20.55 -14.87 26.92
N ASP A 238 -21.02 -15.52 25.86
CA ASP A 238 -20.45 -15.82 24.55
C ASP A 238 -21.63 -15.70 23.55
N PRO A 239 -21.70 -14.66 22.69
CA PRO A 239 -22.73 -14.55 21.64
C PRO A 239 -22.69 -15.69 20.61
N PHE A 240 -21.62 -16.48 20.58
CA PHE A 240 -21.43 -17.69 19.78
C PHE A 240 -21.74 -18.99 20.55
N ASN A 241 -22.13 -18.93 21.82
CA ASN A 241 -22.46 -20.12 22.62
C ASN A 241 -23.88 -20.61 22.33
N ARG A 242 -23.99 -21.32 21.22
CA ARG A 242 -24.71 -22.61 21.10
C ARG A 242 -26.22 -22.65 21.33
N GLN A 243 -26.97 -21.54 21.28
CA GLN A 243 -28.42 -21.69 21.18
C GLN A 243 -28.90 -22.03 19.75
N ASN A 244 -28.18 -21.59 18.70
CA ASN A 244 -28.69 -21.69 17.32
C ASN A 244 -27.82 -22.48 16.33
N ASN A 245 -26.79 -23.19 16.80
CA ASN A 245 -25.95 -24.03 15.93
C ASN A 245 -25.26 -23.23 14.79
N SER A 246 -25.02 -21.93 14.98
CA SER A 246 -24.34 -21.07 14.00
C SER A 246 -22.82 -21.20 14.08
N ALA A 247 -22.15 -21.06 12.95
CA ALA A 247 -20.70 -21.03 12.80
C ALA A 247 -20.27 -19.69 12.20
N VAL A 248 -19.12 -19.16 12.64
CA VAL A 248 -18.48 -18.01 11.98
C VAL A 248 -17.98 -18.43 10.61
N VAL A 249 -18.48 -17.75 9.59
CA VAL A 249 -18.16 -18.03 8.19
C VAL A 249 -17.33 -16.95 7.54
N ALA A 250 -17.41 -15.71 8.03
CA ALA A 250 -16.57 -14.62 7.58
C ALA A 250 -16.18 -13.70 8.74
N VAL A 251 -15.02 -13.08 8.61
CA VAL A 251 -14.41 -12.17 9.60
C VAL A 251 -13.78 -11.02 8.84
N TYR A 252 -14.18 -9.79 9.12
CA TYR A 252 -13.56 -8.58 8.61
C TYR A 252 -12.77 -7.92 9.73
N LEU A 253 -11.54 -7.51 9.41
CA LEU A 253 -10.66 -6.81 10.33
C LEU A 253 -10.55 -5.36 9.87
N PRO A 254 -11.35 -4.41 10.39
CA PRO A 254 -11.36 -3.02 9.94
C PRO A 254 -9.99 -2.35 9.99
N THR A 255 -9.18 -2.69 11.00
CA THR A 255 -7.81 -2.19 11.16
C THR A 255 -6.96 -2.42 9.92
N TYR A 256 -7.19 -3.55 9.23
CA TYR A 256 -6.52 -3.83 7.99
C TYR A 256 -7.43 -3.46 6.82
N GLY A 257 -8.73 -3.71 6.90
CA GLY A 257 -9.66 -3.65 5.79
C GLY A 257 -9.73 -4.94 4.97
N VAL A 258 -9.37 -6.09 5.51
CA VAL A 258 -9.48 -7.40 4.82
C VAL A 258 -10.60 -8.22 5.46
N ALA A 259 -11.35 -8.92 4.61
CA ALA A 259 -12.24 -10.00 5.00
C ALA A 259 -11.60 -11.38 4.77
N TYR A 260 -11.74 -12.26 5.76
CA TYR A 260 -11.35 -13.66 5.73
C TYR A 260 -12.60 -14.52 5.74
N VAL A 261 -12.72 -15.42 4.78
CA VAL A 261 -13.86 -16.35 4.69
C VAL A 261 -13.39 -17.76 5.02
N ASN A 262 -14.21 -18.47 5.80
CA ASN A 262 -13.98 -19.84 6.17
C ASN A 262 -14.06 -20.72 4.91
N PRO A 263 -12.99 -21.42 4.52
CA PRO A 263 -12.93 -22.19 3.27
C PRO A 263 -14.00 -23.29 3.20
N GLN A 264 -14.53 -23.75 4.34
CA GLN A 264 -15.58 -24.77 4.36
C GLN A 264 -16.96 -24.27 3.94
N TYR A 265 -17.17 -22.95 3.94
CA TYR A 265 -18.45 -22.33 3.61
C TYR A 265 -18.42 -21.54 2.31
N MET A 266 -17.28 -21.50 1.61
CA MET A 266 -17.14 -20.74 0.36
C MET A 266 -18.08 -21.22 -0.75
N ASP A 267 -18.36 -22.53 -0.82
CA ASP A 267 -19.30 -23.05 -1.81
C ASP A 267 -20.76 -22.62 -1.54
N ASN A 268 -21.04 -22.14 -0.32
CA ASN A 268 -22.38 -21.73 0.12
C ASN A 268 -22.54 -20.21 0.19
N ILE A 269 -21.47 -19.44 -0.02
CA ILE A 269 -21.48 -17.97 0.05
C ILE A 269 -21.20 -17.44 -1.35
N THR A 270 -22.19 -16.81 -1.95
CA THR A 270 -21.98 -16.11 -3.22
C THR A 270 -21.25 -14.78 -2.98
N ALA A 271 -20.48 -14.33 -3.98
CA ALA A 271 -19.84 -13.02 -3.93
C ALA A 271 -20.89 -11.90 -3.71
N ASP A 272 -22.07 -12.03 -4.34
CA ASP A 272 -23.18 -11.08 -4.17
C ASP A 272 -23.68 -11.00 -2.73
N GLN A 273 -23.75 -12.12 -1.99
CA GLN A 273 -24.15 -12.12 -0.57
C GLN A 273 -23.10 -11.50 0.33
N LEU A 274 -21.81 -11.69 0.03
CA LEU A 274 -20.78 -10.93 0.72
C LEU A 274 -20.96 -9.45 0.42
N ASN A 275 -21.15 -9.10 -0.84
CA ASN A 275 -21.22 -7.70 -1.25
C ASN A 275 -22.42 -6.94 -0.69
N ASP A 276 -23.60 -7.56 -0.59
CA ASP A 276 -24.86 -6.92 -0.17
C ASP A 276 -25.00 -6.79 1.38
N ASP A 277 -24.30 -7.63 2.15
CA ASP A 277 -24.30 -7.53 3.62
C ASP A 277 -23.05 -6.85 4.19
N LEU A 278 -21.97 -6.77 3.41
CA LEU A 278 -20.76 -5.99 3.74
C LEU A 278 -20.82 -4.58 3.12
N VAL A 279 -22.00 -4.04 2.77
CA VAL A 279 -22.18 -2.82 1.96
C VAL A 279 -21.57 -1.54 2.54
N ASP A 280 -21.33 -1.45 3.85
CA ASP A 280 -20.54 -0.32 4.40
C ASP A 280 -19.02 -0.49 4.21
N VAL A 281 -18.59 -1.64 3.70
CA VAL A 281 -17.22 -2.01 3.33
C VAL A 281 -17.07 -2.10 1.81
N ASP A 282 -17.87 -1.37 1.01
CA ASP A 282 -17.72 -1.20 -0.45
C ASP A 282 -17.17 -2.45 -1.22
N LEU A 283 -17.72 -3.65 -1.00
CA LEU A 283 -17.13 -4.88 -1.53
C LEU A 283 -17.35 -5.11 -3.04
N GLU A 284 -17.64 -4.08 -3.84
CA GLU A 284 -17.52 -4.11 -5.31
C GLU A 284 -16.05 -4.31 -5.78
N ASP A 285 -15.20 -4.82 -4.91
CA ASP A 285 -13.78 -4.90 -5.01
C ASP A 285 -13.35 -6.20 -4.33
N ASP A 286 -12.65 -7.09 -5.03
CA ASP A 286 -12.37 -8.52 -4.76
C ASP A 286 -11.67 -8.83 -3.40
N ARG A 287 -12.11 -8.26 -2.27
CA ARG A 287 -11.43 -8.11 -0.96
C ARG A 287 -11.51 -9.35 -0.06
N VAL A 288 -11.77 -10.51 -0.64
CA VAL A 288 -12.11 -11.73 0.09
C VAL A 288 -10.95 -12.71 0.06
N LEU A 289 -10.29 -12.90 1.20
CA LEU A 289 -9.26 -13.92 1.38
C LEU A 289 -9.82 -15.23 1.87
N LYS A 290 -9.21 -16.32 1.40
CA LYS A 290 -9.51 -17.67 1.86
C LYS A 290 -8.71 -17.95 3.12
N GLY A 291 -9.40 -18.23 4.23
CA GLY A 291 -8.73 -18.66 5.45
C GLY A 291 -8.08 -20.03 5.30
N GLU A 292 -7.05 -20.31 6.10
CA GLU A 292 -6.44 -21.64 6.15
C GLU A 292 -7.33 -22.66 6.87
N ARG A 293 -7.38 -23.88 6.32
CA ARG A 293 -8.03 -25.04 6.95
C ARG A 293 -7.01 -25.83 7.77
N ASN A 294 -7.31 -26.08 9.05
CA ASN A 294 -6.50 -27.00 9.83
C ASN A 294 -6.74 -28.47 9.39
N GLY A 295 -5.67 -29.18 9.01
CA GLY A 295 -5.71 -30.60 8.69
C GLY A 295 -5.75 -31.43 9.96
N ASN A 296 -6.94 -31.93 10.32
CA ASN A 296 -7.12 -33.04 11.27
C ASN A 296 -7.69 -34.25 10.52
#